data_AF-A0A845TW66-F1
#
_entry.id   AF-A0A845TW66-F1
#
_cell.length_a   1.000
_cell.length_b   1.000
_cell.length_c   1.000
_cell.angle_alpha   90.00
_cell.angle_beta   90.00
_cell.angle_gamma   90.00
#
_symmetry.space_group_name_H-M   'P 1'
#
loop_
_entity.id
_entity.type
_entity.pdbx_description
1 polymer ?
#
loop_
_entity_poly.entity_id
_entity_poly.type
_entity_poly.pdbx_seq_one_letter_code
_entity_poly.pdbx_strand_id
1 'polypeptide(L)'
;MRTPSDRTVRDEWSACLTTDKEQAFRAAEARLEVSYLMLSVTLDEALGLRRQQELARARAGTPMCGALIEKLAVRLLEASRALELHARHYGTHPVVAPLDPDTFRRLESKRAAAWNALLHGVLFAGRARWFHKLETVQGIVQDSCDEFCAAATELNAGTTVDPAGEWAALEAIHDDMNTCLREMVVMIRCFLRALPAEELPRFRQLLEAVGETESPAKPVILARATG
;
A
#
# COMPACT_ATOMS: atom_id res chain seq x y z
N MET A 1 18.01 18.46 -26.48
CA MET A 1 18.03 18.89 -25.06
C MET A 1 16.57 19.10 -24.66
N ARG A 2 15.94 18.15 -23.94
CA ARG A 2 14.53 18.28 -23.52
C ARG A 2 14.44 19.26 -22.35
N THR A 3 13.44 20.14 -22.35
CA THR A 3 13.17 21.05 -21.25
C THR A 3 12.70 20.27 -20.00
N PRO A 4 12.84 20.81 -18.78
CA PRO A 4 12.40 20.16 -17.54
C PRO A 4 10.91 19.78 -17.53
N SER A 5 10.09 20.41 -18.36
CA SER A 5 8.65 20.17 -18.51
C SER A 5 8.29 18.93 -19.34
N ASP A 6 9.27 18.28 -19.96
CA ASP A 6 9.06 17.21 -20.96
C ASP A 6 9.48 15.81 -20.43
N ARG A 7 9.72 15.71 -19.11
CA ARG A 7 10.11 14.47 -18.45
C ARG A 7 8.87 13.67 -18.05
N THR A 8 8.79 12.44 -18.54
CA THR A 8 7.70 11.51 -18.19
C THR A 8 8.10 10.65 -16.98
N VAL A 9 7.12 10.03 -16.32
CA VAL A 9 7.40 9.01 -15.29
C VAL A 9 8.23 7.86 -15.84
N ARG A 10 8.01 7.49 -17.11
CA ARG A 10 8.81 6.46 -17.79
C ARG A 10 10.29 6.86 -17.88
N ASP A 11 10.57 8.13 -18.17
CA ASP A 11 11.94 8.67 -18.20
C ASP A 11 12.57 8.69 -16.80
N GLU A 12 11.79 9.05 -15.77
CA GLU A 12 12.26 9.04 -14.38
C GLU A 12 12.50 7.62 -13.86
N TRP A 13 11.64 6.67 -14.21
CA TRP A 13 11.75 5.26 -13.82
C TRP A 13 12.95 4.55 -14.46
N SER A 14 13.15 4.75 -15.76
CA SER A 14 14.19 4.07 -16.55
C SER A 14 15.60 4.59 -16.28
N ALA A 15 15.72 5.78 -15.70
CA ALA A 15 17.01 6.40 -15.49
C ALA A 15 17.69 5.90 -14.19
N CYS A 16 19.01 5.81 -14.24
CA CYS A 16 19.80 5.21 -13.15
C CYS A 16 19.71 6.02 -11.86
N LEU A 17 19.63 5.29 -10.74
CA LEU A 17 19.93 5.81 -9.41
C LEU A 17 21.43 5.72 -9.15
N THR A 18 21.96 6.55 -8.25
CA THR A 18 23.30 6.32 -7.70
C THR A 18 23.30 5.05 -6.86
N THR A 19 24.47 4.44 -6.64
CA THR A 19 24.60 3.20 -5.86
C THR A 19 23.89 3.29 -4.50
N ASP A 20 24.09 4.39 -3.78
CA ASP A 20 23.47 4.58 -2.47
C ASP A 20 21.94 4.70 -2.56
N LYS A 21 21.42 5.40 -3.56
CA LYS A 21 19.98 5.53 -3.77
C LYS A 21 19.36 4.21 -4.20
N GLU A 22 20.05 3.45 -5.05
CA GLU A 22 19.60 2.12 -5.48
C GLU A 22 19.57 1.15 -4.28
N GLN A 23 20.57 1.17 -3.40
CA GLN A 23 20.55 0.36 -2.18
C GLN A 23 19.36 0.70 -1.28
N ALA A 24 19.08 1.99 -1.07
CA ALA A 24 17.93 2.44 -0.28
C ALA A 24 16.60 2.02 -0.92
N PHE A 25 16.51 2.14 -2.25
CA PHE A 25 15.36 1.69 -3.03
C PHE A 25 15.11 0.19 -2.85
N ARG A 26 16.14 -0.65 -3.06
CA ARG A 26 16.04 -2.11 -2.93
C ARG A 26 15.67 -2.55 -1.54
N ALA A 27 16.20 -1.90 -0.50
CA ALA A 27 15.84 -2.20 0.88
C ALA A 27 14.38 -1.83 1.20
N ALA A 28 13.85 -0.75 0.64
CA ALA A 28 12.44 -0.38 0.79
C ALA A 28 11.52 -1.33 -0.01
N GLU A 29 11.84 -1.58 -1.28
CA GLU A 29 11.13 -2.50 -2.18
C GLU A 29 11.03 -3.90 -1.56
N ALA A 30 12.15 -4.48 -1.13
CA ALA A 30 12.18 -5.82 -0.55
C ALA A 30 11.29 -5.95 0.70
N ARG A 31 11.23 -4.91 1.55
CA ARG A 31 10.40 -4.93 2.77
C ARG A 31 8.90 -4.96 2.44
N LEU A 32 8.49 -4.19 1.43
CA LEU A 32 7.10 -4.15 0.99
C LEU A 32 6.71 -5.44 0.25
N GLU A 33 7.56 -5.90 -0.68
CA GLU A 33 7.34 -7.14 -1.43
C GLU A 33 7.27 -8.37 -0.53
N VAL A 34 8.16 -8.51 0.46
CA VAL A 34 8.11 -9.65 1.39
C VAL A 34 6.78 -9.67 2.16
N SER A 35 6.29 -8.51 2.59
CA SER A 35 5.01 -8.40 3.30
C SER A 35 3.84 -8.81 2.41
N TYR A 36 3.85 -8.36 1.15
CA TYR A 36 2.85 -8.74 0.17
C TYR A 36 2.90 -10.22 -0.22
N LEU A 37 4.10 -10.78 -0.43
CA LEU A 37 4.27 -12.18 -0.79
C LEU A 37 3.76 -13.13 0.30
N MET A 38 3.98 -12.79 1.58
CA MET A 38 3.41 -13.58 2.68
C MET A 38 1.88 -13.58 2.64
N LEU A 39 1.25 -12.42 2.44
CA LEU A 39 -0.20 -12.32 2.27
C LEU A 39 -0.68 -13.14 1.06
N SER A 40 -0.06 -12.94 -0.10
CA SER A 40 -0.43 -13.58 -1.37
C SER A 40 -0.40 -15.10 -1.26
N VAL A 41 0.70 -15.68 -0.77
CA VAL A 41 0.83 -17.13 -0.60
C VAL A 41 -0.23 -17.68 0.38
N THR A 42 -0.45 -17.00 1.50
CA THR A 42 -1.41 -17.45 2.52
C THR A 42 -2.84 -17.38 1.99
N LEU A 43 -3.19 -16.32 1.27
CA LEU A 43 -4.51 -16.17 0.68
C LEU A 43 -4.73 -17.20 -0.44
N ASP A 44 -3.74 -17.44 -1.29
CA ASP A 44 -3.79 -18.46 -2.34
C ASP A 44 -4.01 -19.87 -1.77
N GLU A 45 -3.37 -20.19 -0.65
CA GLU A 45 -3.60 -21.44 0.06
C GLU A 45 -5.06 -21.54 0.57
N ALA A 46 -5.56 -20.49 1.23
CA ALA A 46 -6.93 -20.45 1.73
C ALA A 46 -7.97 -20.57 0.59
N LEU A 47 -7.76 -19.87 -0.53
CA LEU A 47 -8.58 -19.96 -1.73
C LEU A 47 -8.47 -21.35 -2.38
N GLY A 48 -7.28 -21.96 -2.37
CA GLY A 48 -7.05 -23.32 -2.84
C GLY A 48 -7.85 -24.36 -2.06
N LEU A 49 -7.82 -24.28 -0.72
CA LEU A 49 -8.60 -25.14 0.17
C LEU A 49 -10.10 -24.95 -0.06
N ARG A 50 -10.56 -23.70 -0.24
CA ARG A 50 -11.96 -23.42 -0.58
C ARG A 50 -12.38 -24.09 -1.89
N ARG A 51 -11.56 -23.97 -2.95
CA ARG A 51 -11.84 -24.62 -4.25
C ARG A 51 -11.96 -26.15 -4.12
N GLN A 52 -11.21 -26.74 -3.20
CA GLN A 52 -11.25 -28.16 -2.86
C GLN A 52 -12.43 -28.55 -1.93
N GLN A 53 -13.30 -27.61 -1.58
CA GLN A 53 -14.39 -27.79 -0.61
C GLN A 53 -13.94 -28.10 0.83
N GLU A 54 -12.67 -27.85 1.15
CA GLU A 54 -12.09 -27.95 2.50
C GLU A 54 -12.43 -26.68 3.33
N LEU A 55 -13.72 -26.38 3.46
CA LEU A 55 -14.22 -25.08 3.94
C LEU A 55 -13.76 -24.72 5.35
N ALA A 56 -13.70 -25.70 6.26
CA ALA A 56 -13.24 -25.47 7.63
C ALA A 56 -11.76 -25.03 7.67
N ARG A 57 -10.91 -25.67 6.87
CA ARG A 57 -9.48 -25.34 6.78
C ARG A 57 -9.27 -24.00 6.08
N ALA A 58 -10.01 -23.74 5.00
CA ALA A 58 -9.98 -22.45 4.32
C ALA A 58 -10.29 -21.30 5.27
N ARG A 59 -11.38 -21.41 6.05
CA ARG A 59 -11.78 -20.41 7.05
C ARG A 59 -10.75 -20.24 8.16
N ALA A 60 -10.16 -21.33 8.64
CA ALA A 60 -9.12 -21.26 9.68
C ALA A 60 -7.88 -20.46 9.25
N GLY A 61 -7.65 -20.30 7.94
CA GLY A 61 -6.56 -19.48 7.39
C GLY A 61 -6.87 -17.98 7.28
N THR A 62 -8.13 -17.54 7.35
CA THR A 62 -8.48 -16.12 7.14
C THR A 62 -7.96 -15.18 8.24
N PRO A 63 -7.85 -15.57 9.53
CA PRO A 63 -7.23 -14.69 10.53
C PRO A 63 -5.77 -14.38 10.24
N MET A 64 -5.01 -15.33 9.71
CA MET A 64 -3.62 -15.10 9.29
C MET A 64 -3.57 -14.13 8.10
N CYS A 65 -4.47 -14.28 7.13
CA CYS A 65 -4.59 -13.33 6.02
C CYS A 65 -4.88 -11.90 6.54
N GLY A 66 -5.80 -11.77 7.52
CA GLY A 66 -6.10 -10.50 8.18
C GLY A 66 -4.86 -9.85 8.81
N ALA A 67 -4.12 -10.59 9.64
CA ALA A 67 -2.90 -10.06 10.26
C ALA A 67 -1.82 -9.67 9.22
N LEU A 68 -1.72 -10.41 8.11
CA LEU A 68 -0.75 -10.12 7.06
C LEU A 68 -1.14 -8.89 6.23
N ILE A 69 -2.43 -8.67 5.94
CA ILE A 69 -2.85 -7.45 5.25
C ILE A 69 -2.69 -6.21 6.12
N GLU A 70 -2.97 -6.30 7.42
CA GLU A 70 -2.70 -5.21 8.37
C GLU A 70 -1.22 -4.83 8.36
N LYS A 71 -0.36 -5.85 8.44
CA LYS A 71 1.09 -5.64 8.36
C LYS A 71 1.50 -4.98 7.04
N LEU A 72 0.96 -5.41 5.90
CA LEU A 72 1.25 -4.79 4.61
C LEU A 72 0.76 -3.34 4.56
N ALA A 73 -0.47 -3.08 5.00
CA ALA A 73 -1.08 -1.75 5.01
C ALA A 73 -0.27 -0.77 5.85
N VAL A 74 0.10 -1.17 7.08
CA VAL A 74 0.99 -0.38 7.95
C VAL A 74 2.27 0.01 7.21
N ARG A 75 2.94 -0.95 6.56
CA ARG A 75 4.20 -0.68 5.85
C ARG A 75 4.04 0.26 4.67
N LEU A 76 2.94 0.16 3.91
CA LEU A 76 2.64 1.06 2.81
C LEU A 76 2.35 2.49 3.30
N LEU A 77 1.54 2.62 4.36
CA LEU A 77 1.19 3.91 4.97
C LEU A 77 2.40 4.59 5.64
N GLU A 78 3.30 3.79 6.20
CA GLU A 78 4.51 4.29 6.80
C GLU A 78 5.53 4.77 5.74
N ALA A 79 5.71 4.00 4.65
CA ALA A 79 6.52 4.42 3.52
C ALA A 79 5.96 5.71 2.89
N SER A 80 4.64 5.81 2.75
CA SER A 80 3.98 7.01 2.24
C SER A 80 4.19 8.21 3.16
N ARG A 81 4.11 8.01 4.49
CA ARG A 81 4.39 9.05 5.49
C ARG A 81 5.84 9.53 5.43
N ALA A 82 6.80 8.64 5.22
CA ALA A 82 8.21 9.02 5.05
C ALA A 82 8.40 9.91 3.81
N LEU A 83 7.77 9.56 2.68
CA LEU A 83 7.76 10.39 1.47
C LEU A 83 7.11 11.75 1.74
N GLU A 84 5.96 11.76 2.39
CA GLU A 84 5.20 12.96 2.68
C GLU A 84 5.97 13.93 3.58
N LEU A 85 6.49 13.44 4.71
CA LEU A 85 7.22 14.25 5.69
C LEU A 85 8.44 14.90 5.05
N HIS A 86 9.21 14.14 4.26
CA HIS A 86 10.39 14.65 3.59
C HIS A 86 10.03 15.65 2.49
N ALA A 87 9.02 15.34 1.65
CA ALA A 87 8.54 16.22 0.59
C ALA A 87 8.01 17.56 1.12
N ARG A 88 7.30 17.53 2.26
CA ARG A 88 6.78 18.73 2.92
C ARG A 88 7.92 19.60 3.46
N HIS A 89 8.94 18.99 4.06
CA HIS A 89 10.03 19.72 4.71
C HIS A 89 11.03 20.33 3.71
N TYR A 90 11.41 19.59 2.67
CA TYR A 90 12.48 19.98 1.75
C TYR A 90 12.01 20.46 0.36
N GLY A 91 10.71 20.34 0.07
CA GLY A 91 10.18 20.74 -1.23
C GLY A 91 10.37 19.70 -2.34
N THR A 92 11.08 18.60 -2.07
CA THR A 92 11.31 17.50 -3.03
C THR A 92 10.00 16.86 -3.47
N HIS A 93 9.67 16.95 -4.76
CA HIS A 93 8.54 16.23 -5.35
C HIS A 93 8.90 15.75 -6.77
N PRO A 94 8.84 14.45 -7.06
CA PRO A 94 9.10 13.96 -8.40
C PRO A 94 7.88 14.15 -9.30
N VAL A 95 8.09 13.92 -10.61
CA VAL A 95 6.99 13.86 -11.57
C VAL A 95 6.18 12.60 -11.31
N VAL A 96 4.84 12.71 -11.36
CA VAL A 96 3.91 11.58 -11.28
C VAL A 96 2.96 11.53 -12.46
N ALA A 97 2.60 10.30 -12.82
CA ALA A 97 1.48 9.96 -13.67
C ALA A 97 0.27 9.72 -12.77
N PRO A 98 -0.95 10.01 -13.26
CA PRO A 98 -2.17 9.66 -12.52
C PRO A 98 -2.26 8.16 -12.26
N LEU A 99 -3.09 7.77 -11.29
CA LEU A 99 -3.48 6.36 -11.14
C LEU A 99 -4.29 5.91 -12.36
N ASP A 100 -4.11 4.65 -12.75
CA ASP A 100 -4.88 4.02 -13.83
C ASP A 100 -6.07 3.25 -13.23
N PRO A 101 -7.32 3.72 -13.43
CA PRO A 101 -8.50 3.03 -12.89
C PRO A 101 -8.64 1.59 -13.36
N ASP A 102 -8.15 1.24 -14.55
CA ASP A 102 -8.31 -0.11 -15.11
C ASP A 102 -7.42 -1.15 -14.42
N THR A 103 -6.44 -0.70 -13.64
CA THR A 103 -5.56 -1.57 -12.83
C THR A 103 -6.13 -1.93 -11.46
N PHE A 104 -7.28 -1.35 -11.09
CA PHE A 104 -8.00 -1.69 -9.86
C PHE A 104 -9.17 -2.61 -10.18
N ARG A 105 -9.52 -3.51 -9.26
CA ARG A 105 -10.63 -4.46 -9.39
C ARG A 105 -11.90 -3.94 -8.71
N ARG A 106 -11.80 -3.36 -7.51
CA ARG A 106 -12.98 -2.85 -6.78
C ARG A 106 -13.48 -1.52 -7.34
N LEU A 107 -14.78 -1.29 -7.22
CA LEU A 107 -15.44 -0.10 -7.75
C LEU A 107 -15.00 1.17 -7.00
N GLU A 108 -14.80 1.06 -5.69
CA GLU A 108 -14.37 2.10 -4.78
C GLU A 108 -12.97 2.58 -5.17
N SER A 109 -12.03 1.65 -5.35
CA SER A 109 -10.66 1.94 -5.78
C SER A 109 -10.62 2.49 -7.20
N LYS A 110 -11.42 1.95 -8.13
CA LYS A 110 -11.60 2.51 -9.48
C LYS A 110 -12.06 3.97 -9.44
N ARG A 111 -13.06 4.28 -8.61
CA ARG A 111 -13.58 5.65 -8.45
C ARG A 111 -12.51 6.59 -7.88
N ALA A 112 -11.79 6.16 -6.86
CA ALA A 112 -10.70 6.93 -6.28
C ALA A 112 -9.59 7.21 -7.32
N ALA A 113 -9.17 6.19 -8.08
CA ALA A 113 -8.20 6.32 -9.16
C ALA A 113 -8.70 7.22 -10.29
N ALA A 114 -9.98 7.12 -10.67
CA ALA A 114 -10.58 7.97 -11.70
C ALA A 114 -10.63 9.44 -11.25
N TRP A 115 -10.98 9.69 -9.98
CA TRP A 115 -10.97 11.04 -9.41
C TRP A 115 -9.55 11.62 -9.37
N ASN A 116 -8.57 10.78 -9.01
CA ASN A 116 -7.16 11.15 -9.08
C ASN A 116 -6.72 11.54 -10.49
N ALA A 117 -7.11 10.75 -11.50
CA ALA A 117 -6.80 11.02 -12.90
C ALA A 117 -7.44 12.32 -13.41
N LEU A 118 -8.70 12.56 -13.05
CA LEU A 118 -9.40 13.81 -13.38
C LEU A 118 -8.71 15.03 -12.75
N LEU A 119 -8.40 14.96 -11.45
CA LEU A 119 -7.74 16.05 -10.75
C LEU A 119 -6.30 16.26 -11.22
N HIS A 120 -5.61 15.22 -11.69
CA HIS A 120 -4.29 15.35 -12.31
C HIS A 120 -4.32 16.28 -13.53
N GLY A 121 -5.40 16.25 -14.32
CA GLY A 121 -5.61 17.16 -15.46
C GLY A 121 -5.94 18.61 -15.09
N VAL A 122 -6.46 18.86 -13.89
CA VAL A 122 -6.86 20.20 -13.40
C VAL A 122 -5.79 20.84 -12.53
N LEU A 123 -5.07 20.06 -11.74
CA LEU A 123 -4.02 20.55 -10.85
C LEU A 123 -2.82 21.03 -11.66
N PHE A 124 -2.60 22.34 -11.71
CA PHE A 124 -1.52 22.94 -12.49
C PHE A 124 -0.12 22.65 -11.92
N ALA A 125 0.02 22.48 -10.59
CA ALA A 125 1.31 22.28 -9.93
C ALA A 125 1.67 20.79 -9.76
N GLY A 126 2.90 20.41 -10.15
CA GLY A 126 3.43 19.05 -9.98
C GLY A 126 3.44 18.57 -8.52
N ARG A 127 3.75 19.47 -7.59
CA ARG A 127 3.67 19.22 -6.14
C ARG A 127 2.27 18.78 -5.70
N ALA A 128 1.22 19.47 -6.17
CA ALA A 128 -0.15 19.15 -5.81
C ALA A 128 -0.56 17.79 -6.38
N ARG A 129 -0.16 17.47 -7.62
CA ARG A 129 -0.40 16.16 -8.24
C ARG A 129 0.28 15.02 -7.48
N TRP A 130 1.51 15.24 -7.01
CA TRP A 130 2.25 14.29 -6.18
C TRP A 130 1.52 13.97 -4.88
N PHE A 131 1.20 14.99 -4.08
CA PHE A 131 0.52 14.79 -2.80
C PHE A 131 -0.86 14.17 -2.99
N HIS A 132 -1.61 14.64 -3.99
CA HIS A 132 -2.94 14.09 -4.26
C HIS A 132 -2.89 12.61 -4.64
N LYS A 133 -1.89 12.18 -5.43
CA LYS A 133 -1.66 10.74 -5.71
C LYS A 133 -1.32 9.97 -4.44
N LEU A 134 -0.40 10.50 -3.63
CA LEU A 134 0.02 9.86 -2.37
C LEU A 134 -1.18 9.66 -1.42
N GLU A 135 -1.98 10.71 -1.23
CA GLU A 135 -3.21 10.68 -0.42
C GLU A 135 -4.23 9.70 -0.96
N THR A 136 -4.40 9.63 -2.29
CA THR A 136 -5.33 8.66 -2.91
C THR A 136 -4.88 7.22 -2.66
N VAL A 137 -3.59 6.92 -2.82
CA VAL A 137 -3.03 5.58 -2.53
C VAL A 137 -3.19 5.24 -1.05
N GLN A 138 -2.92 6.18 -0.14
CA GLN A 138 -3.12 5.98 1.30
C GLN A 138 -4.58 5.64 1.63
N GLY A 139 -5.54 6.38 1.06
CA GLY A 139 -6.96 6.13 1.25
C GLY A 139 -7.35 4.72 0.77
N ILE A 140 -6.95 4.34 -0.44
CA ILE A 140 -7.23 2.99 -0.97
C ILE A 140 -6.62 1.92 -0.05
N VAL A 141 -5.38 2.08 0.41
CA VAL A 141 -4.73 1.11 1.30
C VAL A 141 -5.48 0.95 2.63
N GLN A 142 -5.87 2.05 3.26
CA GLN A 142 -6.59 2.02 4.53
C GLN A 142 -7.96 1.34 4.38
N ASP A 143 -8.74 1.79 3.39
CA ASP A 143 -10.09 1.24 3.13
C ASP A 143 -10.01 -0.25 2.75
N SER A 144 -9.00 -0.64 1.97
CA SER A 144 -8.70 -2.05 1.64
C SER A 144 -8.45 -2.90 2.88
N CYS A 145 -7.60 -2.41 3.79
CA CYS A 145 -7.24 -3.13 4.99
C CYS A 145 -8.46 -3.35 5.89
N ASP A 146 -9.23 -2.29 6.11
CA ASP A 146 -10.41 -2.33 6.99
C ASP A 146 -11.48 -3.29 6.45
N GLU A 147 -11.76 -3.23 5.14
CA GLU A 147 -12.72 -4.13 4.48
C GLU A 147 -12.24 -5.59 4.49
N PHE A 148 -10.96 -5.83 4.21
CA PHE A 148 -10.41 -7.19 4.22
C PHE A 148 -10.47 -7.81 5.62
N CYS A 149 -10.11 -7.04 6.65
CA CYS A 149 -10.15 -7.53 8.03
C CYS A 149 -11.58 -7.83 8.48
N ALA A 150 -12.55 -7.01 8.08
CA ALA A 150 -13.97 -7.28 8.32
C ALA A 150 -14.41 -8.59 7.64
N ALA A 151 -14.15 -8.72 6.33
CA ALA A 151 -14.47 -9.92 5.55
C ALA A 151 -13.81 -11.19 6.12
N ALA A 152 -12.51 -11.12 6.46
CA ALA A 152 -11.76 -12.23 7.04
C ALA A 152 -12.32 -12.66 8.40
N THR A 153 -12.78 -11.71 9.21
CA THR A 153 -13.41 -11.96 10.52
C THR A 153 -14.75 -12.65 10.36
N GLU A 154 -15.61 -12.18 9.47
CA GLU A 154 -16.92 -12.78 9.21
C GLU A 154 -16.81 -14.20 8.62
N LEU A 155 -15.85 -14.41 7.72
CA LEU A 155 -15.53 -15.71 7.16
C LEU A 155 -15.05 -16.70 8.23
N ASN A 156 -14.17 -16.27 9.12
CA ASN A 156 -13.67 -17.11 10.21
C ASN A 156 -14.78 -17.47 11.21
N ALA A 157 -15.60 -16.48 11.60
CA ALA A 157 -16.72 -16.67 12.51
C ALA A 157 -17.85 -17.52 11.89
N GLY A 158 -17.86 -17.66 10.56
CA GLY A 158 -18.92 -18.35 9.84
C GLY A 158 -20.27 -17.63 9.93
N THR A 159 -20.25 -16.31 10.17
CA THR A 159 -21.44 -15.47 10.39
C THR A 159 -21.94 -14.79 9.12
N THR A 160 -21.13 -14.76 8.06
CA THR A 160 -21.53 -14.14 6.79
C THR A 160 -22.68 -14.88 6.13
N VAL A 161 -23.64 -14.11 5.63
CA VAL A 161 -24.79 -14.59 4.84
C VAL A 161 -24.44 -14.83 3.37
N ASP A 162 -23.34 -14.24 2.89
CA ASP A 162 -22.78 -14.46 1.56
C ASP A 162 -21.28 -14.79 1.63
N PRO A 163 -20.91 -16.02 2.04
CA PRO A 163 -19.52 -16.43 2.05
C PRO A 163 -18.85 -16.30 0.68
N ALA A 164 -19.59 -16.46 -0.42
CA ALA A 164 -19.02 -16.42 -1.75
C ALA A 164 -18.58 -15.01 -2.13
N GLY A 165 -19.40 -14.01 -1.79
CA GLY A 165 -19.07 -12.59 -1.88
C GLY A 165 -17.84 -12.22 -1.05
N GLU A 166 -17.79 -12.62 0.23
CA GLU A 166 -16.65 -12.30 1.10
C GLU A 166 -15.32 -12.83 0.57
N TRP A 167 -15.28 -14.07 0.08
CA TRP A 167 -14.07 -14.62 -0.52
C TRP A 167 -13.68 -13.90 -1.82
N ALA A 168 -14.66 -13.45 -2.61
CA ALA A 168 -14.38 -12.66 -3.81
C ALA A 168 -13.89 -11.25 -3.45
N ALA A 169 -14.37 -10.68 -2.34
CA ALA A 169 -13.88 -9.42 -1.81
C ALA A 169 -12.41 -9.55 -1.37
N LEU A 170 -12.04 -10.59 -0.61
CA LEU A 170 -10.63 -10.82 -0.23
C LEU A 170 -9.70 -10.87 -1.44
N GLU A 171 -10.09 -11.58 -2.51
CA GLU A 171 -9.31 -11.66 -3.75
C GLU A 171 -9.22 -10.31 -4.47
N ALA A 172 -10.34 -9.57 -4.57
CA ALA A 172 -10.35 -8.27 -5.21
C ALA A 172 -9.52 -7.22 -4.45
N ILE A 173 -9.59 -7.24 -3.12
CA ILE A 173 -8.77 -6.37 -2.26
C ILE A 173 -7.30 -6.74 -2.39
N HIS A 174 -6.95 -8.02 -2.44
CA HIS A 174 -5.57 -8.46 -2.66
C HIS A 174 -4.99 -7.91 -3.98
N ASP A 175 -5.77 -7.92 -5.06
CA ASP A 175 -5.37 -7.35 -6.35
C ASP A 175 -5.15 -5.82 -6.23
N ASP A 176 -6.06 -5.10 -5.59
CA ASP A 176 -5.93 -3.64 -5.38
C ASP A 176 -4.73 -3.28 -4.50
N MET A 177 -4.45 -4.07 -3.45
CA MET A 177 -3.28 -3.90 -2.58
C MET A 177 -1.98 -4.10 -3.34
N ASN A 178 -1.93 -5.05 -4.28
CA ASN A 178 -0.79 -5.20 -5.18
C ASN A 178 -0.63 -3.94 -6.05
N THR A 179 -1.71 -3.42 -6.63
CA THR A 179 -1.66 -2.18 -7.42
C THR A 179 -1.12 -1.01 -6.58
N CYS A 180 -1.61 -0.83 -5.35
CA CYS A 180 -1.08 0.16 -4.42
C CYS A 180 0.41 -0.04 -4.09
N LEU A 181 0.85 -1.29 -3.90
CA LEU A 181 2.26 -1.64 -3.73
C LEU A 181 3.10 -1.22 -4.93
N ARG A 182 2.68 -1.57 -6.16
CA ARG A 182 3.41 -1.22 -7.40
C ARG A 182 3.51 0.29 -7.55
N GLU A 183 2.43 1.02 -7.27
CA GLU A 183 2.44 2.48 -7.29
C GLU A 183 3.37 3.07 -6.23
N MET A 184 3.38 2.53 -5.01
CA MET A 184 4.28 2.96 -3.95
C MET A 184 5.75 2.73 -4.32
N VAL A 185 6.09 1.58 -4.91
CA VAL A 185 7.45 1.28 -5.41
C VAL A 185 7.89 2.29 -6.47
N VAL A 186 7.01 2.61 -7.43
CA VAL A 186 7.28 3.64 -8.44
C VAL A 186 7.52 5.00 -7.79
N MET A 187 6.67 5.38 -6.82
CA MET A 187 6.78 6.64 -6.10
C MET A 187 8.09 6.73 -5.31
N ILE A 188 8.47 5.70 -4.55
CA ILE A 188 9.75 5.66 -3.81
C ILE A 188 10.93 5.83 -4.76
N ARG A 189 10.95 5.11 -5.89
CA ARG A 189 12.05 5.21 -6.86
C ARG A 189 12.16 6.62 -7.44
N CYS A 190 11.04 7.19 -7.89
CA CYS A 190 11.00 8.53 -8.45
C CYS A 190 11.41 9.59 -7.40
N PHE A 191 11.00 9.41 -6.15
CA PHE A 191 11.38 10.29 -5.06
C PHE A 191 12.89 10.25 -4.78
N LEU A 192 13.46 9.06 -4.64
CA LEU A 192 14.91 8.87 -4.46
C LEU A 192 15.71 9.48 -5.61
N ARG A 193 15.19 9.40 -6.83
CA ARG A 193 15.82 10.05 -7.99
C ARG A 193 15.87 11.57 -7.84
N ALA A 194 14.75 12.19 -7.45
CA ALA A 194 14.65 13.63 -7.22
C ALA A 194 15.38 14.12 -5.94
N LEU A 195 15.66 13.21 -5.00
CA LEU A 195 16.26 13.53 -3.71
C LEU A 195 17.73 13.99 -3.84
N PRO A 196 18.15 15.12 -3.26
CA PRO A 196 19.57 15.48 -3.16
C PRO A 196 20.38 14.41 -2.42
N ALA A 197 21.65 14.22 -2.77
CA ALA A 197 22.48 13.15 -2.19
C ALA A 197 22.71 13.36 -0.67
N GLU A 198 22.78 14.62 -0.26
CA GLU A 198 22.98 15.07 1.11
C GLU A 198 21.77 14.76 2.01
N GLU A 199 20.58 14.64 1.42
CA GLU A 199 19.34 14.35 2.13
C GLU A 199 19.06 12.85 2.29
N LEU A 200 19.79 12.00 1.55
CA LEU A 200 19.59 10.54 1.54
C LEU A 200 19.72 9.88 2.92
N PRO A 201 20.71 10.21 3.77
CA PRO A 201 20.84 9.58 5.09
C PRO A 201 19.61 9.81 5.97
N ARG A 202 19.07 11.04 5.97
CA ARG A 202 17.86 11.39 6.73
C ARG A 202 16.64 10.66 6.19
N PHE A 203 16.51 10.58 4.87
CA PHE A 203 15.40 9.87 4.25
C PHE A 203 15.45 8.35 4.54
N ARG A 204 16.64 7.74 4.54
CA ARG A 204 16.81 6.33 4.95
C ARG A 204 16.33 6.08 6.37
N GLN A 205 16.70 6.95 7.31
CA GLN A 205 16.23 6.85 8.70
C GLN A 205 14.71 6.90 8.79
N LEU A 206 14.05 7.78 8.01
CA LEU A 206 12.59 7.83 7.97
C LEU A 206 11.99 6.53 7.42
N LEU A 207 12.58 5.95 6.37
CA LEU A 207 12.13 4.66 5.84
C LEU A 207 12.41 3.49 6.80
N GLU A 208 13.42 3.57 7.66
CA GLU A 208 13.84 2.51 8.58
C GLU A 208 13.11 2.56 9.93
N ALA A 209 12.95 3.75 10.53
CA ALA A 209 12.25 3.95 11.82
C ALA A 209 10.77 3.53 11.76
N VAL A 210 10.23 3.58 10.55
CA VAL A 210 8.93 3.04 10.15
C VAL A 210 8.80 1.55 10.46
N GLY A 211 9.89 0.79 10.60
CA GLY A 211 9.81 -0.65 10.84
C GLY A 211 9.75 -1.13 12.30
N GLU A 212 9.92 -0.24 13.27
CA GLU A 212 10.12 -0.56 14.69
C GLU A 212 8.93 -0.21 15.58
N THR A 213 7.84 0.35 15.02
CA THR A 213 6.68 0.72 15.84
C THR A 213 5.82 -0.52 16.08
N GLU A 214 6.09 -1.24 17.17
CA GLU A 214 5.16 -2.23 17.71
C GLU A 214 3.79 -1.58 17.94
N SER A 215 2.74 -2.23 17.43
CA SER A 215 1.35 -1.83 17.62
C SER A 215 1.06 -1.58 19.11
N PRO A 216 0.48 -0.43 19.51
CA PRO A 216 0.07 -0.25 20.90
C PRO A 216 -1.02 -1.28 21.20
N ALA A 217 -0.71 -2.23 22.09
CA ALA A 217 -1.67 -3.21 22.58
C ALA A 217 -2.92 -2.50 23.11
N LYS A 218 -4.10 -2.88 22.60
CA LYS A 218 -5.40 -2.46 23.13
C LYS A 218 -5.43 -2.78 24.64
N PRO A 219 -5.75 -1.82 25.53
CA PRO A 219 -5.85 -2.12 26.94
C PRO A 219 -7.01 -3.09 27.18
N VAL A 220 -6.69 -4.26 27.73
CA VAL A 220 -7.68 -5.20 28.26
C VAL A 220 -8.33 -4.52 29.46
N ILE A 221 -9.56 -4.04 29.29
CA ILE A 221 -10.40 -3.60 30.41
C ILE A 221 -10.86 -4.88 31.13
N LEU A 222 -10.18 -5.23 32.22
CA LEU A 222 -10.66 -6.22 33.18
C LEU A 222 -11.92 -5.68 33.86
N ALA A 223 -13.07 -6.18 33.44
CA ALA A 223 -14.31 -6.01 34.17
C ALA A 223 -14.17 -6.69 35.55
N ARG A 224 -14.16 -5.88 36.62
CA ARG A 224 -14.35 -6.37 37.98
C ARG A 224 -15.77 -6.91 38.10
N ALA A 225 -15.90 -8.22 38.27
CA ALA A 225 -17.11 -8.84 38.77
C ALA A 225 -17.25 -8.49 40.26
N THR A 226 -18.30 -7.75 40.61
CA THR A 226 -18.83 -7.68 41.97
C THR A 226 -19.80 -8.84 42.15
N GLY A 227 -19.48 -9.74 43.07
CA GLY A 227 -20.33 -10.78 43.64
C GLY A 227 -19.77 -11.16 44.99
#